data_AF-A0A661BZC0-F1
#
_entry.id   AF-A0A661BZC0-F1
#
_cell.length_a   1.000
_cell.length_b   1.000
_cell.length_c   1.000
_cell.angle_alpha   90.00
_cell.angle_beta   90.00
_cell.angle_gamma   90.00
#
_symmetry.space_group_name_H-M   'P 1'
#
loop_
_entity.id
_entity.type
_entity.pdbx_description
1 polymer ?
#
loop_
_entity_poly.entity_id
_entity_poly.type
_entity_poly.pdbx_seq_one_letter_code
_entity_poly.pdbx_strand_id
1 'polypeptide(L)'
;IDMNIAAGIESYNAILDSSVSRMRPVMMAASTTILGMAPLLSDVFFLDMAVVIMFGLGFASVLTLIVVPVLYAIFFNIKTNA
;
A
#
# COMPACT_ATOMS: atom_id res chain seq x y z
N ILE A 1 -22.48 1.43 7.39
CA ILE A 1 -23.29 2.25 6.46
C ILE A 1 -24.45 2.80 7.28
N ASP A 2 -24.79 4.09 7.15
CA ASP A 2 -25.89 4.79 7.86
C ASP A 2 -25.62 5.53 9.20
N MET A 3 -24.43 6.12 9.45
CA MET A 3 -24.35 7.11 10.56
C MET A 3 -23.49 8.37 10.37
N ASN A 4 -22.61 8.47 9.36
CA ASN A 4 -21.64 9.58 9.29
C ASN A 4 -21.74 10.45 8.01
N ILE A 5 -22.96 10.89 7.64
CA ILE A 5 -23.21 11.77 6.48
C ILE A 5 -23.42 13.25 6.89
N ALA A 6 -23.35 13.59 8.19
CA ALA A 6 -23.76 14.92 8.68
C ALA A 6 -22.66 15.98 8.82
N ALA A 7 -21.37 15.65 8.66
CA ALA A 7 -20.30 16.64 8.80
C ALA A 7 -19.19 16.34 7.79
N GLY A 8 -19.07 17.17 6.74
CA GLY A 8 -18.09 17.05 5.64
C GLY A 8 -16.61 17.07 6.03
N ILE A 9 -16.27 16.85 7.31
CA ILE A 9 -14.93 16.76 7.89
C ILE A 9 -14.53 15.29 8.12
N GLU A 10 -15.49 14.39 8.33
CA GLU A 10 -15.21 12.96 8.59
C GLU A 10 -14.71 12.19 7.36
N SER A 11 -15.07 12.64 6.16
CA SER A 11 -14.71 11.92 4.95
C SER A 11 -13.20 11.78 4.80
N TYR A 12 -12.40 12.84 5.00
CA TYR A 12 -10.95 12.75 4.82
C TYR A 12 -10.29 11.72 5.76
N ASN A 13 -10.71 11.67 7.02
CA ASN A 13 -10.19 10.70 7.99
C ASN A 13 -10.70 9.28 7.72
N ALA A 14 -11.97 9.09 7.40
CA ALA A 14 -12.53 7.77 7.06
C ALA A 14 -11.89 7.18 5.78
N ILE A 15 -11.51 8.06 4.86
CA ILE A 15 -10.79 7.74 3.62
C ILE A 15 -9.35 7.33 3.89
N LEU A 16 -8.65 8.11 4.70
CA LEU A 16 -7.29 7.79 5.12
C LEU A 16 -7.29 6.44 5.84
N ASP A 17 -8.22 6.22 6.76
CA ASP A 17 -8.30 4.97 7.51
C ASP A 17 -8.65 3.77 6.61
N SER A 18 -9.54 3.97 5.63
CA SER A 18 -9.85 2.99 4.58
C SER A 18 -8.65 2.68 3.66
N SER A 19 -7.82 3.68 3.37
CA SER A 19 -6.62 3.54 2.54
C SER A 19 -5.49 2.83 3.30
N VAL A 20 -5.27 3.21 4.57
CA VAL A 20 -4.28 2.60 5.47
C VAL A 20 -4.64 1.15 5.82
N SER A 21 -5.94 0.84 5.94
CA SER A 21 -6.45 -0.52 6.11
C SER A 21 -6.00 -1.48 4.98
N ARG A 22 -5.93 -0.99 3.73
CA ARG A 22 -5.50 -1.78 2.56
C ARG A 22 -3.97 -1.83 2.39
N MET A 23 -3.28 -0.80 2.85
CA MET A 23 -1.82 -0.70 2.83
C MET A 23 -1.15 -1.72 3.78
N ARG A 24 -1.74 -1.95 4.96
CA ARG A 24 -1.24 -2.93 5.95
C ARG A 24 -1.00 -4.33 5.35
N PRO A 25 -1.96 -4.95 4.65
CA PRO A 25 -1.74 -6.26 4.02
C PRO A 25 -0.58 -6.30 3.01
N VAL A 26 -0.38 -5.23 2.22
CA VAL A 26 0.71 -5.15 1.23
C VAL A 26 2.07 -5.10 1.93
N MET A 27 2.21 -4.26 2.97
CA MET A 27 3.44 -4.24 3.78
C MET A 27 3.73 -5.59 4.44
N MET A 28 2.71 -6.24 5.00
CA MET A 28 2.83 -7.57 5.63
C MET A 28 3.30 -8.64 4.64
N ALA A 29 2.75 -8.63 3.42
CA ALA A 29 3.18 -9.53 2.35
C ALA A 29 4.64 -9.28 1.97
N ALA A 30 5.00 -8.02 1.71
CA ALA A 30 6.36 -7.63 1.34
C ALA A 30 7.40 -8.01 2.41
N SER A 31 7.11 -7.73 3.69
CA SER A 31 7.98 -8.13 4.79
C SER A 31 8.15 -9.64 4.88
N THR A 32 7.07 -10.41 4.66
CA THR A 32 7.12 -11.88 4.71
C THR A 32 7.96 -12.44 3.58
N THR A 33 7.86 -11.89 2.36
CA THR A 33 8.68 -12.32 1.22
C THR A 33 10.15 -12.02 1.44
N ILE A 34 10.49 -10.81 1.91
CA ILE A 34 11.88 -10.43 2.19
C ILE A 34 12.49 -11.34 3.27
N LEU A 35 11.74 -11.60 4.35
CA LEU A 35 12.18 -12.52 5.41
C LEU A 35 12.31 -13.97 4.92
N GLY A 36 11.40 -14.44 4.07
CA GLY A 36 11.43 -15.80 3.51
C GLY A 36 12.57 -16.03 2.51
N MET A 37 13.02 -14.97 1.82
CA MET A 37 14.14 -15.05 0.87
C MET A 37 15.51 -14.83 1.52
N ALA A 38 15.58 -14.37 2.78
CA ALA A 38 16.82 -14.19 3.51
C ALA A 38 17.76 -15.43 3.51
N PRO A 39 17.29 -16.67 3.73
CA PRO A 39 18.17 -17.84 3.64
C PRO A 39 18.57 -18.19 2.20
N LEU A 40 17.72 -17.92 1.20
CA LEU A 40 18.01 -18.17 -0.22
C LEU A 40 19.13 -17.29 -0.77
N LEU A 41 19.41 -16.14 -0.15
CA LEU A 41 20.54 -15.28 -0.51
C LEU A 41 21.91 -15.90 -0.21
N SER A 42 21.96 -16.92 0.65
CA SER A 42 23.20 -17.65 0.93
C SER A 42 23.61 -18.60 -0.19
N ASP A 43 22.70 -18.89 -1.12
CA ASP A 43 22.94 -19.79 -2.25
C ASP A 43 23.12 -18.97 -3.54
N VAL A 44 24.29 -19.09 -4.17
CA VAL A 44 24.71 -18.28 -5.32
C VAL A 44 23.81 -18.52 -6.55
N PHE A 45 23.14 -19.67 -6.62
CA PHE A 45 22.22 -19.99 -7.71
C PHE A 45 20.91 -19.20 -7.64
N PHE A 46 20.43 -18.89 -6.43
CA PHE A 46 19.14 -18.21 -6.21
C PHE A 46 19.29 -16.71 -5.90
N LEU A 47 20.52 -16.25 -5.67
CA LEU A 47 20.82 -14.87 -5.31
C LEU A 47 20.23 -13.87 -6.32
N ASP A 48 20.49 -14.06 -7.61
CA ASP A 48 20.00 -13.14 -8.65
C ASP A 48 18.47 -13.11 -8.74
N MET A 49 17.81 -14.27 -8.59
CA MET A 49 16.34 -14.36 -8.60
C MET A 49 15.73 -13.66 -7.38
N ALA A 50 16.31 -13.91 -6.19
CA ALA A 50 15.85 -13.31 -4.95
C ALA A 50 15.99 -11.79 -4.94
N VAL A 51 17.11 -11.28 -5.48
CA VAL A 51 17.34 -9.84 -5.61
C VAL A 51 16.30 -9.20 -6.54
N VAL A 52 16.03 -9.79 -7.71
CA VAL A 52 15.03 -9.27 -8.65
C VAL A 52 13.63 -9.25 -8.03
N ILE A 53 13.23 -10.31 -7.34
CA ILE A 53 11.92 -10.40 -6.69
C ILE A 53 11.81 -9.37 -5.56
N MET A 54 12.81 -9.28 -4.67
CA MET A 54 12.79 -8.30 -3.58
C MET A 54 12.73 -6.86 -4.10
N PHE A 55 13.52 -6.54 -5.13
CA PHE A 55 13.53 -5.21 -5.71
C PHE A 55 12.22 -4.88 -6.43
N GLY A 56 11.70 -5.83 -7.23
CA GLY A 56 10.44 -5.68 -7.95
C GLY A 56 9.24 -5.54 -7.00
N LEU A 57 9.21 -6.35 -5.94
CA LEU A 57 8.14 -6.32 -4.93
C LEU A 57 8.24 -5.06 -4.06
N GLY A 58 9.46 -4.63 -3.70
CA GLY A 58 9.70 -3.39 -3.00
C GLY A 58 9.25 -2.17 -3.81
N PHE A 59 9.64 -2.10 -5.09
CA PHE A 59 9.22 -1.04 -6.00
C PHE A 59 7.70 -1.04 -6.21
N ALA A 60 7.10 -2.21 -6.45
CA ALA A 60 5.65 -2.35 -6.60
C ALA A 60 4.89 -1.97 -5.33
N SER A 61 5.44 -2.29 -4.15
CA SER A 61 4.88 -1.87 -2.86
C SER A 61 4.89 -0.35 -2.77
N VAL A 62 6.04 0.30 -2.95
CA VAL A 62 6.16 1.78 -2.93
C VAL A 62 5.21 2.42 -3.94
N LEU A 63 5.15 1.89 -5.17
CA LEU A 63 4.23 2.37 -6.19
C LEU A 63 2.77 2.23 -5.72
N THR A 64 2.39 1.11 -5.11
CA THR A 64 1.04 0.91 -4.56
C THR A 64 0.74 1.89 -3.41
N LEU A 65 1.71 2.12 -2.53
CA LEU A 65 1.57 3.07 -1.41
C LEU A 65 1.33 4.50 -1.87
N ILE A 66 1.80 4.87 -3.07
CA ILE A 66 1.60 6.19 -3.67
C ILE A 66 0.33 6.20 -4.55
N VAL A 67 0.15 5.16 -5.37
CA VAL A 67 -0.98 5.06 -6.30
C VAL A 67 -2.30 4.95 -5.56
N VAL A 68 -2.38 4.20 -4.45
CA VAL A 68 -3.61 4.07 -3.66
C VAL A 68 -4.11 5.42 -3.14
N PRO A 69 -3.32 6.24 -2.42
CA PRO A 69 -3.78 7.55 -1.96
C PRO A 69 -4.00 8.54 -3.10
N VAL A 70 -3.21 8.50 -4.18
CA VAL A 70 -3.41 9.37 -5.36
C VAL A 70 -4.73 9.04 -6.08
N LEU A 71 -4.97 7.76 -6.36
CA LEU A 71 -6.20 7.30 -7.00
C LEU A 71 -7.40 7.59 -6.11
N TYR A 72 -7.27 7.45 -4.80
CA TYR A 72 -8.30 7.87 -3.85
C TYR A 72 -8.54 9.39 -3.87
N ALA A 73 -7.48 10.20 -3.82
CA ALA A 73 -7.59 11.66 -3.89
C ALA A 73 -8.26 12.14 -5.19
N ILE A 74 -8.01 11.44 -6.31
CA ILE A 74 -8.66 11.70 -7.60
C ILE A 74 -10.12 11.24 -7.59
N PHE A 75 -10.44 10.05 -7.08
CA PHE A 75 -11.83 9.57 -7.02
C PHE A 75 -12.70 10.38 -6.07
N PHE A 76 -12.11 10.84 -4.96
CA PHE A 76 -12.79 11.66 -3.97
C PHE A 76 -12.67 13.16 -4.26
N ASN A 77 -12.26 13.53 -5.50
CA ASN A 77 -12.15 14.88 -6.03
C ASN A 77 -13.02 15.87 -5.25
N ILE A 78 -12.36 16.61 -4.36
CA ILE A 78 -12.98 17.45 -3.35
C ILE A 78 -13.90 18.42 -4.09
N LYS A 79 -15.22 18.14 -4.07
CA LYS A 79 -16.21 19.20 -4.18
C LYS A 79 -16.11 19.99 -2.88
N THR A 80 -15.09 20.83 -2.80
CA THR A 80 -15.14 22.03 -2.00
C THR A 80 -16.20 22.86 -2.73
N ASN A 81 -17.46 22.69 -2.31
CA ASN A 81 -18.41 23.77 -2.44
C ASN A 81 -17.84 24.90 -1.58
N ALA A 82 -17.05 25.76 -2.23
CA ALA A 82 -16.95 27.14 -1.82
C ALA A 82 -18.31 27.81 -2.02
#